data_AF-A0AAW4IXR2-F1
#
_entry.id   AF-A0AAW4IXR2-F1
#
_cell.length_a   1.000
_cell.length_b   1.000
_cell.length_c   1.000
_cell.angle_alpha   90.00
_cell.angle_beta   90.00
_cell.angle_gamma   90.00
#
_symmetry.space_group_name_H-M   'P 1'
#
loop_
_entity.id
_entity.type
_entity.pdbx_description
1 polymer ?
#
loop_
_entity_poly.entity_id
_entity_poly.type
_entity_poly.pdbx_seq_one_letter_code
_entity_poly.pdbx_strand_id
1 'polypeptide(L)'
;MEEQIILERHRPTPYVVNFENKRYEWLGAKNGVPSTKKVPREVYDFIAMGSSALESGKLVLSKKMTDDLVEELKEEIPDIEKYEVNALTKEEVEKILKGNLKSMEKAFSEIEDFGTKQFIYKVAKEIKIENSNKQKMIKDLIGSELSIEDLFAEE
;
A
#
# COMPACT_ATOMS: atom_id res chain seq x y z
N MET A 1 19.71 -21.18 10.03
CA MET A 1 18.34 -20.64 10.21
C MET A 1 17.88 -20.23 8.83
N GLU A 2 16.70 -20.68 8.40
CA GLU A 2 16.11 -20.17 7.15
C GLU A 2 15.86 -18.67 7.33
N GLU A 3 16.32 -17.87 6.37
CA GLU A 3 16.06 -16.44 6.36
C GLU A 3 14.55 -16.19 6.27
N GLN A 4 14.04 -15.32 7.14
CA GLN A 4 12.62 -15.02 7.27
C GLN A 4 12.35 -13.58 6.83
N ILE A 5 11.57 -13.42 5.77
CA ILE A 5 11.15 -12.12 5.26
C ILE A 5 9.84 -11.71 5.91
N ILE A 6 9.75 -10.45 6.33
CA ILE A 6 8.58 -9.90 6.98
C ILE A 6 7.81 -9.02 5.99
N LEU A 7 6.63 -9.48 5.58
CA LEU A 7 5.74 -8.77 4.67
C LEU A 7 4.52 -8.23 5.42
N GLU A 8 4.15 -7.00 5.08
CA GLU A 8 3.03 -6.27 5.65
C GLU A 8 1.95 -5.97 4.62
N ARG A 9 0.70 -6.03 5.06
CA ARG A 9 -0.49 -5.67 4.29
C ARG A 9 -1.16 -4.47 4.94
N HIS A 10 -0.99 -3.30 4.33
CA HIS A 10 -1.54 -2.01 4.77
C HIS A 10 -2.97 -1.75 4.29
N ARG A 11 -3.42 -2.44 3.23
CA ARG A 11 -4.80 -2.32 2.73
C ARG A 11 -5.76 -3.18 3.56
N PRO A 12 -7.04 -2.80 3.68
CA PRO A 12 -8.00 -3.54 4.51
C PRO A 12 -8.44 -4.89 3.93
N THR A 13 -8.25 -5.10 2.62
CA THR A 13 -8.62 -6.37 1.99
C THR A 13 -7.54 -7.42 2.21
N PRO A 14 -7.92 -8.68 2.45
CA PRO A 14 -6.95 -9.74 2.65
C PRO A 14 -6.15 -10.02 1.36
N TYR A 15 -4.96 -10.58 1.54
CA TYR A 15 -4.12 -11.09 0.47
C TYR A 15 -3.73 -12.54 0.81
N VAL A 16 -3.84 -13.45 -0.16
CA VAL A 16 -3.61 -14.87 0.05
C VAL A 16 -2.69 -15.40 -1.03
N VAL A 17 -1.68 -16.17 -0.62
CA VAL A 17 -0.74 -16.88 -1.49
C VAL A 17 -0.76 -18.35 -1.10
N ASN A 18 -0.80 -19.24 -2.10
CA ASN A 18 -0.62 -20.67 -1.89
C ASN A 18 0.74 -21.06 -2.46
N PHE A 19 1.58 -21.69 -1.64
CA PHE A 19 2.92 -22.13 -2.01
C PHE A 19 3.17 -23.51 -1.40
N GLU A 20 3.54 -24.49 -2.23
CA GLU A 20 3.87 -25.86 -1.81
C GLU A 20 2.92 -26.46 -0.76
N ASN A 21 1.62 -26.49 -1.08
CA ASN A 21 0.54 -27.00 -0.20
C ASN A 21 0.31 -26.20 1.10
N LYS A 22 1.00 -25.06 1.29
CA LYS A 22 0.78 -24.14 2.42
C LYS A 22 0.05 -22.88 1.95
N ARG A 23 -0.84 -22.37 2.79
CA ARG A 23 -1.58 -21.12 2.57
C ARG A 23 -1.01 -20.01 3.45
N TYR A 24 -0.53 -18.94 2.83
CA TYR A 24 -0.06 -17.72 3.46
C TYR A 24 -1.10 -16.62 3.30
N GLU A 25 -1.74 -16.24 4.41
CA GLU A 25 -2.80 -15.23 4.40
C GLU A 25 -2.47 -14.01 5.27
N TRP A 26 -2.57 -12.83 4.67
CA TRP A 26 -2.59 -11.54 5.33
C TRP A 26 -4.03 -11.07 5.40
N LEU A 27 -4.57 -10.85 6.61
CA LEU A 27 -6.00 -10.58 6.81
C LEU A 27 -6.42 -9.16 6.39
N GLY A 28 -5.49 -8.33 5.94
CA GLY A 28 -5.70 -6.91 5.73
C GLY A 28 -5.49 -6.09 6.99
N ALA A 29 -5.26 -4.79 6.81
CA ALA A 29 -5.10 -3.85 7.93
C ALA A 29 -6.43 -3.65 8.67
N LYS A 30 -6.36 -3.60 10.00
CA LYS A 30 -7.51 -3.33 10.88
C LYS A 30 -7.15 -2.21 11.85
N ASN A 31 -8.01 -1.20 11.94
CA ASN A 31 -7.80 -0.03 12.81
C ASN A 31 -6.41 0.62 12.64
N GLY A 32 -5.96 0.75 11.38
CA GLY A 32 -4.64 1.28 11.05
C GLY A 32 -3.45 0.35 11.33
N VAL A 33 -3.65 -0.82 11.91
CA VAL A 33 -2.58 -1.80 12.15
C VAL A 33 -2.44 -2.71 10.92
N PRO A 34 -1.28 -2.74 10.25
CA PRO A 34 -1.07 -3.62 9.11
C PRO A 34 -1.09 -5.09 9.54
N SER A 35 -1.58 -5.97 8.67
CA SER A 35 -1.41 -7.41 8.87
C SER A 35 0.03 -7.78 8.52
N THR A 36 0.79 -8.30 9.48
CA THR A 36 2.19 -8.69 9.30
C THR A 36 2.32 -10.22 9.28
N LYS A 37 3.16 -10.75 8.39
CA LYS A 37 3.51 -12.17 8.38
C LYS A 37 4.99 -12.37 8.07
N LYS A 38 5.60 -13.32 8.77
CA LYS A 38 6.93 -13.84 8.46
C LYS A 38 6.78 -14.99 7.47
N VAL A 39 7.55 -14.96 6.40
CA VAL A 39 7.56 -15.99 5.36
C VAL A 39 9.01 -16.42 5.07
N PRO A 40 9.25 -17.67 4.69
CA PRO A 40 10.56 -18.10 4.17
C PRO A 40 10.96 -17.29 2.92
N ARG A 41 12.26 -17.15 2.67
CA ARG A 41 12.80 -16.51 1.45
C ARG A 41 12.18 -17.06 0.17
N GLU A 42 12.04 -18.37 0.03
CA GLU A 42 11.43 -19.01 -1.16
C GLU A 42 9.99 -18.52 -1.44
N VAL A 43 9.22 -18.20 -0.40
CA VAL A 43 7.87 -17.65 -0.55
C VAL A 43 7.92 -16.20 -1.01
N TYR A 44 8.90 -15.43 -0.51
CA TYR A 44 9.14 -14.07 -1.01
C TYR A 44 9.51 -14.09 -2.50
N ASP A 45 10.48 -14.92 -2.88
CA ASP A 45 10.95 -15.04 -4.27
C ASP A 45 9.79 -15.46 -5.19
N PHE A 46 8.99 -16.43 -4.75
CA PHE A 46 7.78 -16.85 -5.48
C PHE A 46 6.78 -15.69 -5.67
N ILE A 47 6.58 -14.84 -4.65
CA ILE A 47 5.70 -13.68 -4.75
C ILE A 47 6.29 -12.63 -5.68
N ALA A 48 7.58 -12.33 -5.55
CA ALA A 48 8.29 -11.32 -6.34
C ALA A 48 8.33 -11.68 -7.83
N MET A 49 8.59 -12.95 -8.16
CA MET A 49 8.65 -13.42 -9.54
C MET A 49 7.27 -13.75 -10.14
N GLY A 50 6.35 -14.25 -9.30
CA GLY A 50 5.07 -14.80 -9.76
C GLY A 50 3.89 -13.83 -9.72
N SER A 51 4.07 -12.62 -9.17
CA SER A 51 2.98 -11.66 -9.01
C SER A 51 3.45 -10.21 -8.96
N SER A 52 2.57 -9.27 -9.29
CA SER A 52 2.81 -7.84 -9.09
C SER A 52 2.53 -7.37 -7.66
N ALA A 53 2.51 -8.26 -6.67
CA ALA A 53 2.04 -7.93 -5.32
C ALA A 53 2.94 -6.93 -4.60
N LEU A 54 4.25 -7.01 -4.84
CA LEU A 54 5.20 -6.03 -4.32
C LEU A 54 5.05 -4.72 -5.10
N GLU A 55 5.26 -4.73 -6.42
CA GLU A 55 5.16 -3.55 -7.30
C GLU A 55 3.87 -2.74 -7.09
N SER A 56 2.73 -3.42 -6.96
CA SER A 56 1.43 -2.78 -6.76
C SER A 56 1.19 -2.31 -5.33
N GLY A 57 2.13 -2.46 -4.40
CA GLY A 57 1.96 -2.09 -2.99
C GLY A 57 0.92 -2.95 -2.25
N LYS A 58 0.62 -4.15 -2.76
CA LYS A 58 -0.28 -5.08 -2.09
C LYS A 58 0.39 -5.71 -0.88
N LEU A 59 1.69 -5.99 -0.97
CA LEU A 59 2.55 -6.37 0.14
C LEU A 59 3.72 -5.41 0.19
N VAL A 60 4.16 -5.08 1.40
CA VAL A 60 5.24 -4.12 1.67
C VAL A 60 6.27 -4.78 2.57
N LEU A 61 7.56 -4.57 2.29
CA LEU A 61 8.64 -5.01 3.17
C LEU A 61 8.54 -4.27 4.52
N SER A 62 8.52 -5.01 5.62
CA SER A 62 8.42 -4.42 6.95
C SER A 62 9.69 -3.65 7.32
N LYS A 63 9.52 -2.42 7.82
CA LYS A 63 10.60 -1.61 8.43
C LYS A 63 11.16 -2.21 9.74
N LYS A 64 10.64 -3.36 10.20
CA LYS A 64 11.15 -4.11 11.36
C LYS A 64 12.32 -5.02 11.01
N MET A 65 12.61 -5.20 9.72
CA MET A 65 13.81 -5.89 9.24
C MET A 65 15.02 -4.95 9.27
N THR A 66 16.23 -5.50 9.11
CA THR A 66 17.44 -4.69 8.96
C THR A 66 17.44 -3.95 7.63
N ASP A 67 17.90 -2.70 7.63
CA ASP A 67 17.96 -1.87 6.42
C ASP A 67 18.72 -2.57 5.29
N ASP A 68 19.87 -3.20 5.59
CA ASP A 68 20.66 -3.96 4.61
C ASP A 68 19.85 -5.06 3.90
N LEU A 69 18.99 -5.78 4.64
CA LEU A 69 18.15 -6.84 4.07
C LEU A 69 16.99 -6.24 3.26
N VAL A 70 16.42 -5.11 3.70
CA VAL A 70 15.36 -4.43 2.95
C VAL A 70 15.88 -3.96 1.59
N GLU A 71 17.07 -3.38 1.55
CA GLU A 71 17.69 -2.92 0.30
C GLU A 71 18.07 -4.09 -0.61
N GLU A 72 18.64 -5.18 -0.08
CA GLU A 72 18.87 -6.41 -0.86
C GLU A 72 17.59 -6.91 -1.54
N LEU A 73 16.50 -7.03 -0.79
CA LEU A 73 15.23 -7.54 -1.33
C LEU A 73 14.60 -6.60 -2.35
N LYS A 74 14.78 -5.28 -2.19
CA LYS A 74 14.29 -4.28 -3.15
C LYS A 74 14.96 -4.41 -4.52
N GLU A 75 16.26 -4.73 -4.55
CA GLU A 75 16.99 -4.96 -5.81
C GLU A 75 16.42 -6.13 -6.62
N GLU A 76 15.69 -7.04 -5.97
CA GLU A 76 15.04 -8.19 -6.59
C GLU A 76 13.61 -7.93 -7.05
N ILE A 77 13.05 -6.76 -6.74
CA ILE A 77 11.71 -6.37 -7.21
C ILE A 77 11.83 -5.95 -8.69
N PRO A 78 11.08 -6.59 -9.62
CA PRO A 78 11.23 -6.33 -11.05
C PRO A 78 11.03 -4.87 -11.46
N ASP A 79 10.15 -4.16 -10.76
CA ASP A 79 9.87 -2.73 -10.94
C ASP A 79 9.90 -2.02 -9.57
N ILE A 80 11.12 -1.68 -9.13
CA ILE A 80 11.36 -1.00 -7.85
C ILE A 80 10.75 0.40 -7.81
N GLU A 81 10.80 1.15 -8.92
CA GLU A 81 10.23 2.49 -8.98
C GLU A 81 8.73 2.44 -8.72
N LYS A 82 8.04 1.47 -9.33
CA LYS A 82 6.61 1.24 -9.09
C LYS A 82 6.33 0.75 -7.68
N TYR A 83 7.21 -0.08 -7.09
CA TYR A 83 7.10 -0.45 -5.69
C TYR A 83 7.15 0.78 -4.78
N GLU A 84 8.14 1.65 -4.93
CA GLU A 84 8.34 2.80 -4.03
C GLU A 84 7.16 3.77 -4.02
N VAL A 85 6.51 3.99 -5.16
CA VAL A 85 5.34 4.88 -5.24
C VAL A 85 4.05 4.24 -4.71
N ASN A 86 3.97 2.90 -4.69
CA ASN A 86 2.75 2.18 -4.29
C ASN A 86 2.82 1.56 -2.88
N ALA A 87 4.02 1.29 -2.37
CA ALA A 87 4.29 0.65 -1.08
C ALA A 87 4.10 1.61 0.10
N LEU A 88 2.99 2.35 0.09
CA LEU A 88 2.67 3.37 1.08
C LEU A 88 2.09 2.76 2.35
N THR A 89 2.62 3.16 3.50
CA THR A 89 1.97 2.90 4.79
C THR A 89 0.84 3.89 5.05
N LYS A 90 -0.02 3.58 6.02
CA LYS A 90 -1.07 4.51 6.44
C LYS A 90 -0.48 5.84 6.91
N GLU A 91 0.59 5.82 7.70
CA GLU A 91 1.25 7.02 8.22
C GLU A 91 1.81 7.90 7.09
N GLU A 92 2.36 7.29 6.04
CA GLU A 92 2.87 7.98 4.86
C GLU A 92 1.73 8.64 4.07
N VAL A 93 0.63 7.92 3.87
CA VAL A 93 -0.58 8.48 3.24
C VAL A 93 -1.14 9.63 4.07
N GLU A 94 -1.27 9.48 5.39
CA GLU A 94 -1.71 10.56 6.27
C GLU A 94 -0.81 11.80 6.17
N LYS A 95 0.51 11.59 6.11
CA LYS A 95 1.48 12.69 5.96
C LYS A 95 1.31 13.41 4.63
N ILE A 96 1.11 12.68 3.53
CA ILE A 96 0.83 13.26 2.20
C ILE A 96 -0.46 14.08 2.25
N LEU A 97 -1.53 13.50 2.80
CA LEU A 97 -2.85 14.12 2.90
C LEU A 97 -2.90 15.34 3.82
N LYS A 98 -2.14 15.34 4.92
CA LYS A 98 -2.02 16.47 5.84
C LYS A 98 -1.05 17.55 5.34
N GLY A 99 -0.20 17.23 4.37
CA GLY A 99 0.73 18.16 3.70
C GLY A 99 0.04 19.26 2.87
N ASN A 100 0.84 19.95 2.06
CA ASN A 100 0.33 20.99 1.17
C ASN A 100 -0.16 20.40 -0.17
N LEU A 101 -0.99 21.16 -0.90
CA LEU A 101 -1.60 20.70 -2.16
C LEU A 101 -0.55 20.31 -3.22
N LYS A 102 0.54 21.06 -3.35
CA LYS A 102 1.60 20.80 -4.34
C LYS A 102 2.34 19.48 -4.06
N SER A 103 2.63 19.19 -2.79
CA SER A 103 3.25 17.91 -2.40
C SER A 103 2.31 16.73 -2.64
N MET A 104 1.01 16.93 -2.41
CA MET A 104 -0.02 15.92 -2.63
C MET A 104 -0.18 15.63 -4.13
N GLU A 105 -0.19 16.67 -4.97
CA GLU A 105 -0.31 16.54 -6.43
C GLU A 105 0.86 15.74 -7.00
N LYS A 106 2.09 16.09 -6.60
CA LYS A 106 3.29 15.37 -7.03
C LYS A 106 3.23 13.89 -6.63
N ALA A 107 2.88 13.60 -5.37
CA ALA A 107 2.78 12.22 -4.90
C ALA A 107 1.71 11.44 -5.68
N PHE A 108 0.59 12.08 -6.03
CA PHE A 108 -0.53 11.42 -6.70
C PHE A 108 -0.29 11.19 -8.19
N SER A 109 0.49 12.04 -8.87
CA SER A 109 0.77 11.89 -10.30
C SER A 109 1.59 10.64 -10.64
N GLU A 110 2.33 10.11 -9.68
CA GLU A 110 3.19 8.93 -9.86
C GLU A 110 2.45 7.62 -9.53
N ILE A 111 1.25 7.70 -8.93
CA ILE A 111 0.49 6.53 -8.49
C ILE A 111 -0.45 6.07 -9.60
N GLU A 112 -0.14 4.91 -10.19
CA GLU A 112 -0.97 4.29 -11.22
C GLU A 112 -1.91 3.21 -10.67
N ASP A 113 -1.50 2.47 -9.62
CA ASP A 113 -2.26 1.32 -9.11
C ASP A 113 -3.60 1.75 -8.52
N PHE A 114 -4.68 1.18 -9.08
CA PHE A 114 -6.03 1.43 -8.60
C PHE A 114 -6.21 1.08 -7.11
N GLY A 115 -5.57 0.01 -6.64
CA GLY A 115 -5.67 -0.38 -5.24
C GLY A 115 -4.97 0.59 -4.30
N THR A 116 -3.85 1.21 -4.71
CA THR A 116 -3.18 2.30 -3.97
C THR A 116 -4.08 3.53 -3.92
N LYS A 117 -4.69 3.91 -5.06
CA LYS A 117 -5.64 5.03 -5.15
C LYS A 117 -6.82 4.85 -4.19
N GLN A 118 -7.40 3.65 -4.19
CA GLN A 118 -8.50 3.29 -3.27
C GLN A 118 -8.05 3.27 -1.81
N PHE A 119 -6.81 2.84 -1.52
CA PHE A 119 -6.26 2.89 -0.17
C PHE A 119 -6.12 4.33 0.32
N ILE A 120 -5.59 5.24 -0.51
CA ILE A 120 -5.49 6.67 -0.21
C ILE A 120 -6.85 7.28 0.09
N TYR A 121 -7.85 7.00 -0.74
CA TYR A 121 -9.23 7.45 -0.51
C TYR A 121 -9.78 6.97 0.83
N LYS A 122 -9.59 5.70 1.19
CA LYS A 122 -10.05 5.16 2.48
C LYS A 122 -9.38 5.86 3.67
N VAL A 123 -8.07 6.09 3.62
CA VAL A 123 -7.36 6.84 4.67
C VAL A 123 -7.87 8.28 4.75
N ALA A 124 -8.15 8.91 3.60
CA ALA A 124 -8.70 10.27 3.58
C ALA A 124 -10.08 10.37 4.23
N LYS A 125 -10.96 9.38 4.02
CA LYS A 125 -12.23 9.28 4.77
C LYS A 125 -11.99 9.08 6.25
N GLU A 126 -11.08 8.19 6.62
CA GLU A 126 -10.80 7.86 8.02
C GLU A 126 -10.31 9.07 8.82
N ILE A 127 -9.44 9.90 8.23
CA ILE A 127 -8.95 11.13 8.89
C ILE A 127 -9.89 12.32 8.72
N LYS A 128 -11.07 12.14 8.10
CA LYS A 128 -12.07 13.18 7.85
C LYS A 128 -11.48 14.44 7.19
N ILE A 129 -10.91 14.31 5.99
CA ILE A 129 -10.46 15.48 5.24
C ILE A 129 -11.64 16.39 4.90
N GLU A 130 -11.60 17.64 5.37
CA GLU A 130 -12.62 18.66 5.09
C GLU A 130 -12.22 19.65 3.98
N ASN A 131 -10.96 19.66 3.57
CA ASN A 131 -10.50 20.61 2.55
C ASN A 131 -11.02 20.23 1.15
N SER A 132 -11.88 21.06 0.58
CA SER A 132 -12.54 20.81 -0.71
C SER A 132 -11.56 20.61 -1.89
N ASN A 133 -10.44 21.34 -1.93
CA ASN A 133 -9.42 21.15 -2.96
C ASN A 133 -8.75 19.79 -2.84
N LYS A 134 -8.44 19.33 -1.61
CA LYS A 134 -7.90 17.99 -1.36
C LYS A 134 -8.90 16.90 -1.72
N GLN A 135 -10.17 17.08 -1.34
CA GLN A 135 -11.25 16.14 -1.70
C GLN A 135 -11.39 16.02 -3.22
N LYS A 136 -11.33 17.14 -3.95
CA LYS A 136 -11.33 17.14 -5.42
C LYS A 136 -10.15 16.36 -5.98
N MET A 137 -8.93 16.60 -5.50
CA MET A 137 -7.75 15.86 -5.94
C MET A 137 -7.87 14.35 -5.68
N ILE A 138 -8.48 13.95 -4.56
CA ILE A 138 -8.71 12.53 -4.24
C ILE A 138 -9.76 11.93 -5.18
N LYS A 139 -10.85 12.66 -5.47
CA LYS A 139 -11.85 12.25 -6.45
C LYS A 139 -11.22 12.04 -7.83
N ASP A 140 -10.41 12.99 -8.27
CA ASP A 140 -9.69 12.93 -9.56
C ASP A 140 -8.71 11.74 -9.57
N LEU A 141 -7.99 11.50 -8.46
CA LEU A 141 -7.08 10.37 -8.29
C LEU A 141 -7.80 9.02 -8.48
N ILE A 142 -8.97 8.84 -7.86
CA ILE A 142 -9.73 7.58 -7.95
C ILE A 142 -10.57 7.47 -9.23
N GLY A 143 -10.67 8.54 -10.03
CA GLY A 143 -11.45 8.57 -11.26
C GLY A 143 -12.94 8.31 -11.07
N SER A 144 -13.51 8.76 -9.94
CA SER A 144 -14.92 8.51 -9.61
C SER A 144 -15.84 9.55 -10.22
N GLU A 145 -16.98 9.12 -10.78
CA GLU A 145 -18.05 9.98 -11.29
C GLU A 145 -18.91 10.59 -10.18
N LEU A 146 -18.89 9.99 -8.98
CA LEU A 146 -19.67 10.46 -7.83
C LEU A 146 -19.31 11.91 -7.44
N SER A 147 -20.27 12.63 -6.87
CA SER A 147 -20.02 13.97 -6.33
C SER A 147 -19.04 13.92 -5.15
N ILE A 148 -18.42 15.05 -4.80
CA ILE A 148 -17.52 15.10 -3.63
C ILE A 148 -18.33 14.83 -2.36
N GLU A 149 -19.54 15.36 -2.32
CA GLU A 149 -20.51 15.20 -1.26
C GLU A 149 -20.85 13.73 -1.04
N ASP A 150 -21.11 12.96 -2.12
CA ASP A 150 -21.40 11.53 -2.01
C ASP A 150 -20.16 10.73 -1.57
N LEU A 151 -18.96 11.11 -2.02
CA LEU A 151 -17.73 10.40 -1.68
C LEU A 151 -17.28 10.61 -0.23
N PHE A 152 -17.54 11.78 0.32
CA PHE A 152 -17.09 12.20 1.66
C PHE A 152 -18.25 12.40 2.64
N ALA A 153 -19.46 11.98 2.30
CA ALA A 153 -20.57 11.90 3.24
C ALA A 153 -20.15 11.08 4.48
N GLU A 154 -20.56 11.54 5.67
CA GLU A 154 -20.40 10.75 6.89
C GLU A 154 -21.27 9.48 6.78
N GLU A 155 -20.63 8.32 6.92
CA GLU A 155 -21.31 7.01 7.06
C GLU A 155 -21.73 6.76 8.52
#